data_AF-A0A8H5B021-F1
#
_entry.id   AF-A0A8H5B021-F1
#
_cell.length_a   1.000
_cell.length_b   1.000
_cell.length_c   1.000
_cell.angle_alpha   90.00
_cell.angle_beta   90.00
_cell.angle_gamma   90.00
#
_symmetry.space_group_name_H-M   'P 1'
#
loop_
_entity.id
_entity.type
_entity.pdbx_description
1 polymer ?
#
loop_
_entity_poly.entity_id
_entity_poly.type
_entity_poly.pdbx_seq_one_letter_code
_entity_poly.pdbx_strand_id
1 'polypeptide(L)'
;MPSPCLRLSRVVFMQIRHGGAGSAPSLEIRLAVVECQLAEGEGSCSILAADFFDEQSIIVVYRAQNDHSYLSSIRHSELNFLTVPYDPATAAMKSWEELVSGALEEVKAGRIAGQEALLTRRRGLGPRGGEVGLAVNGRSQRRVVCLLDGTGTRLDTFDLGDEEPEELDF
;
A
#
# COMPACT_ATOMS: atom_id res chain seq x y z
N MET A 1 6.56 15.32 -26.97
CA MET A 1 6.79 13.86 -26.88
C MET A 1 5.98 13.36 -25.70
N PRO A 2 5.11 12.34 -25.85
CA PRO A 2 4.45 11.74 -24.70
C PRO A 2 5.52 11.07 -23.85
N SER A 3 5.63 11.47 -22.58
CA SER A 3 6.54 10.86 -21.61
C SER A 3 6.28 9.35 -21.58
N PRO A 4 7.31 8.50 -21.43
CA PRO A 4 7.10 7.07 -21.26
C PRO A 4 6.14 6.90 -20.07
N CYS A 5 4.99 6.29 -20.34
CA CYS A 5 3.99 5.97 -19.31
C CYS A 5 4.65 4.98 -18.34
N LEU A 6 5.36 5.50 -17.34
CA LEU A 6 5.80 4.74 -16.20
C LEU A 6 4.53 4.08 -15.65
N ARG A 7 4.49 2.76 -15.67
CA ARG A 7 3.44 2.01 -14.96
C ARG A 7 3.66 2.27 -13.48
N LEU A 8 3.05 3.34 -12.99
CA LEU A 8 3.03 3.66 -11.57
C LEU A 8 2.20 2.60 -10.89
N SER A 9 2.85 1.86 -10.01
CA SER A 9 2.15 0.99 -9.09
C SER A 9 1.45 1.83 -8.03
N ARG A 10 0.20 1.50 -7.73
CA ARG A 10 -0.60 2.26 -6.78
C ARG A 10 -1.14 1.36 -5.68
N VAL A 11 -1.17 1.89 -4.46
CA VAL A 11 -1.87 1.30 -3.32
C VAL A 11 -2.98 2.27 -2.92
N VAL A 12 -4.19 1.76 -2.77
CA VAL A 12 -5.35 2.57 -2.36
C VAL A 12 -5.71 2.22 -0.92
N PHE A 13 -5.71 3.22 -0.06
CA PHE A 13 -6.14 3.10 1.32
C PHE A 13 -7.59 3.54 1.44
N MET A 14 -8.39 2.77 2.16
CA MET A 14 -9.77 3.09 2.47
C MET A 14 -9.97 3.08 3.98
N GLN A 15 -10.53 4.16 4.50
CA GLN A 15 -10.96 4.28 5.89
C GLN A 15 -12.47 4.40 5.93
N ILE A 16 -13.11 3.55 6.72
CA ILE A 16 -14.55 3.60 6.99
C ILE A 16 -14.73 3.99 8.44
N ARG A 17 -15.43 5.09 8.68
CA ARG A 17 -15.75 5.57 10.02
C ARG A 17 -17.26 5.52 10.22
N HIS A 18 -17.68 4.89 11.30
CA HIS A 18 -19.06 4.87 11.76
C HIS A 18 -19.20 5.83 12.94
N GLY A 19 -20.11 6.80 12.85
CA GLY A 19 -20.49 7.67 13.96
C GLY A 19 -21.76 7.16 14.66
N GLY A 20 -21.80 7.22 16.01
CA GLY A 20 -23.05 6.94 16.73
C GLY A 20 -23.00 7.05 18.26
N ALA A 21 -23.30 8.23 18.79
CA ALA A 21 -23.97 8.40 20.09
C ALA A 21 -24.82 9.69 20.07
N GLY A 22 -26.06 9.63 19.56
CA GLY A 22 -27.09 10.66 19.78
C GLY A 22 -27.77 11.28 18.55
N SER A 23 -27.21 11.19 17.35
CA SER A 23 -27.87 11.56 16.09
C SER A 23 -27.69 10.45 15.05
N ALA A 24 -28.49 10.46 13.98
CA ALA A 24 -28.55 9.44 12.93
C ALA A 24 -27.16 8.86 12.55
N PRO A 25 -27.06 7.55 12.26
CA PRO A 25 -25.79 6.91 11.91
C PRO A 25 -25.15 7.64 10.72
N SER A 26 -23.95 8.17 10.94
CA SER A 26 -23.14 8.76 9.87
C SER A 26 -22.10 7.75 9.43
N LEU A 27 -22.08 7.46 8.12
CA LEU A 27 -21.02 6.69 7.49
C LEU A 27 -20.10 7.68 6.76
N GLU A 28 -18.84 7.74 7.17
CA GLU A 28 -17.81 8.50 6.45
C GLU A 28 -16.84 7.52 5.80
N ILE A 29 -16.69 7.63 4.48
CA ILE A 29 -15.71 6.88 3.70
C ILE A 29 -14.61 7.84 3.30
N ARG A 30 -13.35 7.49 3.56
CA ARG A 30 -12.19 8.28 3.17
C ARG A 30 -11.20 7.44 2.37
N LEU A 31 -10.58 8.04 1.36
CA LEU A 31 -9.64 7.37 0.46
C LEU A 31 -8.31 8.12 0.38
N ALA A 32 -7.22 7.38 0.27
CA ALA A 32 -5.92 7.91 -0.11
C ALA A 32 -5.32 7.03 -1.20
N VAL A 33 -4.78 7.64 -2.26
CA VAL A 33 -4.09 6.91 -3.34
C VAL A 33 -2.61 7.19 -3.20
N VAL A 34 -1.83 6.12 -3.07
CA VAL A 34 -0.37 6.19 -2.93
C VAL A 34 0.28 5.68 -4.19
N GLU A 35 1.08 6.53 -4.83
CA GLU A 35 1.88 6.19 -6.01
C GLU A 35 3.26 5.72 -5.55
N CYS A 36 3.49 4.42 -5.70
CA CYS A 36 4.71 3.78 -5.24
C CYS A 36 5.82 3.98 -6.28
N GLN A 37 6.92 4.58 -5.86
CA GLN A 37 8.07 4.89 -6.70
C GLN A 37 9.34 4.25 -6.16
N LEU A 38 10.29 3.95 -7.05
CA LEU A 38 11.63 3.55 -6.68
C LEU A 38 12.56 4.76 -6.76
N ALA A 39 13.77 4.63 -6.20
CA ALA A 39 14.79 5.66 -6.35
C ALA A 39 15.11 5.91 -7.84
N GLU A 40 15.57 7.12 -8.14
CA GLU A 40 15.89 7.51 -9.52
C GLU A 40 16.91 6.54 -10.14
N GLY A 41 16.62 6.07 -11.36
CA GLY A 41 17.44 5.08 -12.05
C GLY A 41 17.11 3.62 -11.76
N GLU A 42 16.23 3.31 -10.81
CA GLU A 42 15.82 1.93 -10.52
C GLU A 42 14.67 1.40 -11.39
N GLY A 43 14.07 2.27 -12.19
CA GLY A 43 12.98 1.93 -13.11
C GLY A 43 11.63 1.76 -12.42
N SER A 44 10.75 0.96 -13.03
CA SER A 44 9.39 0.71 -12.54
C SER A 44 9.31 -0.46 -11.56
N CYS A 45 8.34 -0.44 -10.65
CA CYS A 45 8.00 -1.58 -9.81
C CYS A 45 6.58 -2.10 -10.07
N SER A 46 6.33 -3.37 -9.73
CA SER A 46 4.99 -3.94 -9.58
C SER A 46 4.75 -4.36 -8.13
N ILE A 47 3.59 -4.00 -7.58
CA ILE A 47 3.20 -4.41 -6.22
C ILE A 47 2.68 -5.85 -6.29
N LEU A 48 3.22 -6.72 -5.44
CA LEU A 48 2.86 -8.13 -5.38
C LEU A 48 1.87 -8.40 -4.25
N ALA A 49 2.07 -7.76 -3.09
CA ALA A 49 1.21 -7.88 -1.92
C ALA A 49 1.38 -6.65 -1.03
N ALA A 50 0.35 -6.32 -0.26
CA ALA A 50 0.42 -5.31 0.79
C ALA A 50 -0.51 -5.69 1.94
N ASP A 51 -0.08 -5.41 3.18
CA ASP A 51 -0.88 -5.70 4.37
C ASP A 51 -0.57 -4.71 5.51
N PHE A 52 -1.55 -4.48 6.39
CA PHE A 52 -1.42 -3.60 7.55
C PHE A 52 -0.50 -4.21 8.58
N PHE A 53 0.62 -3.55 8.84
CA PHE A 53 1.60 -4.03 9.81
C PHE A 53 1.15 -3.70 11.23
N ASP A 54 0.94 -2.40 11.47
CA ASP A 54 0.53 -1.82 12.73
C ASP A 54 -0.39 -0.61 12.48
N GLU A 55 -0.65 0.17 13.52
CA GLU A 55 -1.53 1.35 13.44
C GLU A 55 -0.96 2.51 12.61
N GLN A 56 0.31 2.43 12.20
CA GLN A 56 1.01 3.54 11.54
C GLN A 56 1.56 3.17 10.17
N SER A 57 1.77 1.88 9.89
CA SER A 57 2.49 1.41 8.72
C SER A 57 1.85 0.19 8.04
N ILE A 58 2.09 0.09 6.74
CA ILE A 58 1.80 -1.10 5.94
C ILE A 58 3.10 -1.68 5.41
N ILE A 59 3.14 -3.00 5.26
CA ILE A 59 4.20 -3.67 4.51
C ILE A 59 3.76 -3.80 3.07
N VAL A 60 4.68 -3.49 2.17
CA VAL A 60 4.50 -3.61 0.73
C VAL A 60 5.60 -4.51 0.18
N VAL A 61 5.17 -5.55 -0.52
CA VAL A 61 6.05 -6.43 -1.29
C VAL A 61 5.95 -6.02 -2.74
N TYR A 62 7.09 -5.77 -3.37
CA TYR A 62 7.13 -5.33 -4.76
C TYR A 62 8.22 -6.05 -5.54
N ARG A 63 8.07 -6.11 -6.86
CA ARG A 63 9.08 -6.58 -7.81
C ARG A 63 9.64 -5.39 -8.58
N ALA A 64 10.96 -5.25 -8.59
CA ALA A 64 11.65 -4.28 -9.44
C ALA A 64 11.92 -4.88 -10.84
N GLN A 65 12.36 -4.06 -11.80
CA GLN A 65 12.60 -4.51 -13.19
C GLN A 65 13.62 -5.64 -13.32
N ASN A 66 14.50 -5.85 -12.33
CA ASN A 66 15.47 -6.94 -12.33
C ASN A 66 14.89 -8.29 -11.85
N ASP A 67 13.56 -8.43 -11.80
CA ASP A 67 12.84 -9.60 -11.27
C ASP A 67 13.13 -9.95 -9.80
N HIS A 68 13.88 -9.11 -9.09
CA HIS A 68 14.05 -9.24 -7.67
C HIS A 68 12.85 -8.64 -6.94
N SER A 69 12.39 -9.38 -5.93
CA SER A 69 11.36 -8.91 -5.01
C SER A 69 12.00 -8.28 -3.77
N TYR A 70 11.34 -7.27 -3.25
CA TYR A 70 11.76 -6.51 -2.08
C TYR A 70 10.58 -6.25 -1.16
N LEU A 71 10.91 -5.93 0.09
CA LEU A 71 9.98 -5.47 1.11
C LEU A 71 10.26 -4.01 1.44
N SER A 72 9.21 -3.20 1.48
CA SER A 72 9.25 -1.82 1.99
C SER A 72 8.10 -1.58 2.96
N SER A 73 8.25 -0.56 3.81
CA SER A 73 7.19 -0.07 4.70
C SER A 73 6.71 1.29 4.22
N ILE A 74 5.40 1.52 4.23
CA ILE A 74 4.80 2.83 3.96
C ILE A 74 4.07 3.29 5.23
N ARG A 75 4.34 4.52 5.69
CA ARG A 75 3.61 5.11 6.82
C ARG A 75 2.26 5.61 6.33
N HIS A 76 1.19 4.95 6.76
CA HIS A 76 -0.15 5.32 6.36
C HIS A 76 -0.78 6.39 7.27
N SER A 77 -0.22 6.60 8.46
CA SER A 77 -0.64 7.66 9.39
C SER A 77 -0.35 9.07 8.85
N GLU A 78 0.60 9.20 7.93
CA GLU A 78 1.01 10.45 7.30
C GLU A 78 0.23 10.74 6.00
N LEU A 79 -0.68 9.84 5.60
CA LEU A 79 -1.45 9.99 4.37
C LEU A 79 -2.61 10.98 4.52
N ASN A 80 -2.76 11.80 3.49
CA ASN A 80 -3.90 12.70 3.33
C ASN A 80 -5.08 11.92 2.74
N PHE A 81 -6.12 11.75 3.55
CA PHE A 81 -7.34 11.07 3.16
C PHE A 81 -8.40 12.06 2.69
N LEU A 82 -8.91 11.84 1.48
CA LEU A 82 -10.04 12.56 0.90
C LEU A 82 -11.35 11.90 1.30
N THR A 83 -12.28 12.68 1.84
CA THR A 83 -13.61 12.19 2.17
C THR A 83 -14.42 12.01 0.90
N VAL A 84 -14.95 10.81 0.70
CA VAL A 84 -15.84 10.48 -0.41
C VAL A 84 -17.26 10.84 0.00
N PRO A 85 -17.99 11.65 -0.78
CA PRO A 85 -19.38 11.94 -0.49
C PRO A 85 -20.18 10.64 -0.54
N TYR A 86 -20.76 10.28 0.61
CA TYR A 86 -21.70 9.19 0.76
C TYR A 86 -23.01 9.77 1.28
N ASP A 87 -24.09 9.60 0.50
CA ASP A 87 -25.42 9.99 0.90
C ASP A 87 -26.21 8.74 1.30
N PRO A 88 -26.56 8.57 2.59
CA PRO A 88 -27.34 7.42 3.04
C PRO A 88 -28.77 7.39 2.49
N ALA A 89 -29.29 8.51 1.95
CA ALA A 89 -30.63 8.59 1.37
C ALA A 89 -30.71 8.04 -0.07
N THR A 90 -29.58 8.02 -0.80
CA THR A 90 -29.50 7.42 -2.13
C THR A 90 -29.02 5.98 -2.01
N ALA A 91 -29.97 5.05 -1.99
CA ALA A 91 -29.81 3.61 -1.71
C ALA A 91 -28.85 2.80 -2.61
N ALA A 92 -28.11 3.44 -3.53
CA ALA A 92 -27.06 2.77 -4.30
C ALA A 92 -25.73 2.87 -3.53
N MET A 93 -25.56 2.00 -2.54
CA MET A 93 -24.25 1.84 -1.90
C MET A 93 -23.28 1.33 -2.97
N LYS A 94 -22.32 2.18 -3.36
CA LYS A 94 -21.24 1.77 -4.26
C LYS A 94 -20.48 0.61 -3.63
N SER A 95 -20.12 -0.39 -4.42
CA SER A 95 -19.23 -1.45 -3.96
C SER A 95 -17.84 -0.88 -3.63
N TRP A 96 -17.06 -1.60 -2.83
CA TRP A 96 -15.67 -1.20 -2.57
C TRP A 96 -14.84 -1.13 -3.84
N GLU A 97 -15.08 -2.05 -4.78
CA GLU A 97 -14.44 -2.07 -6.09
C GLU A 97 -14.79 -0.83 -6.91
N GLU A 98 -16.06 -0.39 -6.88
CA GLU A 98 -16.51 0.84 -7.56
C GLU A 98 -15.89 2.09 -6.94
N LEU A 99 -15.77 2.13 -5.61
CA LEU A 99 -15.14 3.25 -4.90
C LEU A 99 -13.64 3.34 -5.23
N VAL A 100 -12.94 2.21 -5.20
CA VAL A 100 -11.51 2.14 -5.56
C VAL A 100 -11.31 2.48 -7.04
N SER A 101 -12.11 1.90 -7.94
CA SER A 101 -12.01 2.17 -9.37
C SER A 101 -12.30 3.63 -9.69
N GLY A 102 -13.34 4.21 -9.07
CA GLY A 102 -13.65 5.63 -9.18
C GLY A 102 -12.48 6.50 -8.74
N ALA A 103 -11.90 6.24 -7.57
CA ALA A 103 -10.75 7.01 -7.09
C ALA A 103 -9.53 6.91 -8.03
N LEU A 104 -9.26 5.73 -8.61
CA LEU A 104 -8.19 5.56 -9.58
C LEU A 104 -8.44 6.33 -10.87
N GLU A 105 -9.67 6.38 -11.37
CA GLU A 105 -10.03 7.19 -12.56
C GLU A 105 -9.92 8.69 -12.28
N GLU A 106 -10.32 9.15 -11.09
CA GLU A 106 -10.15 10.55 -10.67
C GLU A 106 -8.67 10.96 -10.60
N VAL A 107 -7.80 10.07 -10.12
CA VAL A 107 -6.34 10.27 -10.13
C VAL A 107 -5.80 10.30 -11.55
N LYS A 108 -6.21 9.36 -12.42
CA LYS A 108 -5.81 9.36 -13.84
C LYS A 108 -6.25 10.64 -14.56
N ALA A 109 -7.41 11.17 -14.21
CA ALA A 109 -7.94 12.41 -14.75
C ALA A 109 -7.29 13.67 -14.14
N GLY A 110 -6.39 13.51 -13.16
CA GLY A 110 -5.71 14.62 -12.49
C GLY A 110 -6.61 15.45 -11.56
N ARG A 111 -7.80 14.95 -11.21
CA ARG A 111 -8.73 15.63 -10.30
C ARG A 111 -8.40 15.37 -8.83
N ILE A 112 -7.76 14.23 -8.55
CA ILE A 112 -7.21 13.89 -7.25
C ILE A 112 -5.70 13.72 -7.39
N ALA A 113 -4.93 14.34 -6.49
CA ALA A 113 -3.50 14.12 -6.41
C ALA A 113 -3.21 12.77 -5.75
N GLY A 114 -2.43 11.93 -6.44
CA GLY A 114 -1.76 10.80 -5.80
C GLY A 114 -0.68 11.30 -4.84
N GLN A 115 -0.44 10.55 -3.77
CA GLN A 115 0.65 10.83 -2.83
C GLN A 115 1.83 9.91 -3.15
N GLU A 116 2.98 10.48 -3.38
CA GLU A 116 4.18 9.69 -3.70
C GLU A 116 4.70 8.99 -2.45
N ALA A 117 5.03 7.71 -2.57
CA ALA A 117 5.74 6.97 -1.54
C ALA A 117 6.97 6.29 -2.15
N LEU A 118 8.14 6.65 -1.65
CA LEU A 118 9.39 6.02 -2.03
C LEU A 118 9.50 4.64 -1.37
N LEU A 119 9.60 3.60 -2.18
CA LEU A 119 9.83 2.24 -1.72
C LEU A 119 11.32 2.03 -1.47
N THR A 120 11.70 1.96 -0.20
CA THR A 120 13.07 1.67 0.21
C THR A 120 13.36 0.17 0.09
N ARG A 121 14.49 -0.20 -0.53
CA ARG A 121 14.97 -1.59 -0.62
C ARG A 121 15.52 -2.08 0.72
N ARG A 122 14.66 -2.27 1.72
CA ARG A 122 15.14 -2.69 3.05
C ARG A 122 15.68 -4.11 3.03
N ARG A 123 15.07 -5.02 2.26
CA ARG A 123 15.50 -6.42 2.18
C ARG A 123 15.18 -7.06 0.84
N GLY A 124 16.19 -7.64 0.21
CA GLY A 124 16.04 -8.41 -1.03
C GLY A 124 15.53 -9.82 -0.74
N LEU A 125 14.50 -10.24 -1.46
CA LEU A 125 13.82 -11.54 -1.29
C LEU A 125 14.25 -12.58 -2.33
N GLY A 126 15.16 -12.20 -3.24
CA GLY A 126 15.54 -12.98 -4.41
C GLY A 126 14.48 -12.96 -5.52
N PRO A 127 14.71 -13.70 -6.61
CA PRO A 127 13.72 -13.86 -7.68
C PRO A 127 12.53 -14.69 -7.16
N ARG A 128 11.32 -14.16 -7.33
CA ARG A 128 10.07 -14.86 -7.04
C ARG A 128 9.17 -14.77 -8.26
N GLY A 129 8.78 -15.91 -8.80
CA GLY A 129 7.78 -15.98 -9.87
C GLY A 129 6.36 -15.89 -9.32
N GLY A 130 5.46 -15.25 -10.06
CA GLY A 130 4.03 -15.25 -9.77
C GLY A 130 3.61 -14.34 -8.60
N GLU A 131 2.48 -14.71 -8.00
CA GLU A 131 1.89 -14.06 -6.82
C GLU A 131 2.68 -14.41 -5.55
N VAL A 132 2.49 -13.62 -4.48
CA VAL A 132 3.17 -13.83 -3.20
C VAL A 132 2.14 -13.77 -2.08
N GLY A 133 2.16 -14.76 -1.19
CA GLY A 133 1.41 -14.71 0.06
C GLY A 133 2.14 -13.87 1.09
N LEU A 134 1.43 -12.96 1.74
CA LEU A 134 1.96 -12.09 2.79
C LEU A 134 1.15 -12.31 4.07
N ALA A 135 1.85 -12.46 5.19
CA ALA A 135 1.25 -12.42 6.52
C ALA A 135 2.13 -11.59 7.44
N VAL A 136 1.52 -10.74 8.27
CA VAL A 136 2.24 -9.78 9.11
C VAL A 136 1.77 -9.82 10.57
N ASN A 137 2.66 -9.44 11.47
CA ASN A 137 2.37 -9.18 12.87
C ASN A 137 3.20 -7.95 13.27
N GLY A 138 2.58 -6.78 13.43
CA GLY A 138 3.27 -5.57 13.88
C GLY A 138 3.02 -5.22 15.35
N ARG A 139 2.63 -6.18 16.19
CA ARG A 139 2.51 -5.94 17.64
C ARG A 139 3.89 -5.58 18.20
N SER A 140 3.95 -4.64 19.16
CA SER A 140 5.20 -4.11 19.71
C SER A 140 6.18 -5.17 20.23
N GLN A 141 5.69 -6.32 20.71
CA GLN A 141 6.54 -7.42 21.20
C GLN A 141 6.94 -8.44 20.12
N ARG A 142 6.34 -8.38 18.93
CA ARG A 142 6.57 -9.35 17.85
C ARG A 142 6.26 -8.70 16.51
N ARG A 143 7.29 -8.07 15.92
CA ARG A 143 7.25 -7.39 14.62
C ARG A 143 7.75 -8.35 13.53
N VAL A 144 6.90 -9.23 13.00
CA VAL A 144 7.32 -10.30 12.07
C VAL A 144 6.53 -10.25 10.77
N VAL A 145 7.21 -10.52 9.65
CA VAL A 145 6.61 -10.70 8.33
C VAL A 145 6.94 -12.09 7.79
N CYS A 146 5.93 -12.78 7.27
CA CYS A 146 6.06 -14.06 6.59
C CYS A 146 5.70 -13.91 5.12
N LEU A 147 6.53 -14.47 4.24
CA LEU A 147 6.37 -14.41 2.79
C LEU A 147 6.38 -15.81 2.19
N LEU A 148 5.29 -16.19 1.55
CA LEU A 148 5.13 -17.45 0.84
C LEU A 148 5.21 -17.19 -0.67
N ASP A 149 6.04 -17.94 -1.39
CA ASP A 149 6.06 -17.88 -2.86
C ASP A 149 4.75 -18.37 -3.50
N GLY A 150 4.52 -18.01 -4.76
CA GLY A 150 3.28 -18.37 -5.48
C GLY A 150 3.11 -19.88 -5.70
N THR A 151 4.17 -20.67 -5.52
CA THR A 151 4.12 -22.13 -5.56
C THR A 151 3.81 -22.76 -4.20
N GLY A 152 3.82 -21.99 -3.11
CA GLY A 152 3.58 -22.49 -1.76
C GLY A 152 4.72 -23.36 -1.20
N THR A 153 5.91 -23.30 -1.80
CA THR A 153 7.06 -24.16 -1.49
C THR A 153 8.10 -23.49 -0.61
N ARG A 154 8.17 -22.16 -0.65
CA ARG A 154 9.18 -21.38 0.06
C ARG A 154 8.52 -20.34 0.95
N LEU A 155 8.69 -20.53 2.26
CA LEU A 155 8.33 -19.57 3.29
C LEU A 155 9.60 -18.90 3.81
N ASP A 156 9.67 -17.57 3.70
CA ASP A 156 10.70 -16.76 4.35
C ASP A 156 10.05 -15.96 5.48
N THR A 157 10.72 -15.88 6.62
CA THR A 157 10.25 -15.16 7.81
C THR A 157 11.27 -14.08 8.15
N PHE A 158 10.78 -12.88 8.43
CA PHE A 158 11.58 -11.70 8.70
C PHE A 158 11.14 -11.09 10.02
N ASP A 159 12.09 -10.96 10.95
CA ASP A 159 11.92 -10.08 12.10
C ASP A 159 12.23 -8.65 11.64
N LEU A 160 11.31 -7.73 11.97
CA LEU A 160 11.36 -6.29 11.74
C LEU A 160 11.43 -5.52 13.07
N GLY A 161 11.70 -6.20 14.18
CA GLY A 161 11.94 -5.59 15.50
C GLY A 161 13.06 -4.55 15.44
N ASP A 162 12.83 -3.40 16.07
CA ASP A 162 13.69 -2.20 16.19
C ASP A 162 14.97 -2.20 15.33
N GLU A 163 14.83 -2.28 14.00
CA GLU A 163 15.89 -1.89 13.08
C GLU A 163 15.97 -0.37 13.15
N GLU A 164 16.77 0.15 14.10
CA GLU A 164 17.31 1.50 14.01
C GLU A 164 17.90 1.64 12.60
N PRO A 165 17.59 2.73 11.87
CA PRO A 165 18.14 2.92 10.54
C PRO A 165 19.66 2.90 10.66
N GLU A 166 20.31 1.91 10.04
CA GLU A 166 21.75 1.95 9.84
C GLU A 166 22.06 3.30 9.17
N GLU A 167 22.73 4.19 9.91
CA GLU A 167 23.33 5.39 9.33
C GLU A 167 24.27 4.90 8.22
N LEU A 168 23.86 5.12 6.97
CA LEU A 168 24.74 4.95 5.84
C LEU A 168 25.79 6.07 5.94
N ASP A 169 26.93 5.76 6.55
CA ASP A 169 28.15 6.54 6.39
C ASP A 169 28.49 6.58 4.89
N PHE A 170 28.27 7.74 4.27
CA PHE A 170 28.69 8.07 2.91
C PHE A 170 30.17 8.51 2.89
#